data_AF-A0A533SMF5-F1
#
_entry.id   AF-A0A533SMF5-F1
#
_cell.length_a   1.000
_cell.length_b   1.000
_cell.length_c   1.000
_cell.angle_alpha   90.00
_cell.angle_beta   90.00
_cell.angle_gamma   90.00
#
_symmetry.space_group_name_H-M   'P 1'
#
loop_
_entity.id
_entity.type
_entity.pdbx_description
1 polymer ?
#
loop_
_entity_poly.entity_id
_entity_poly.type
_entity_poly.pdbx_seq_one_letter_code
_entity_poly.pdbx_strand_id
1 'polypeptide(L)'
;MGLPTFLEGEIEFMSVFKALGSSWGEFKRVAGENKKGFLTSLAIIAVVLLVIVFGGWQYMNSSSFCGSCHNMDPYYKNWSESSHKSVKCVDCHLPPGTWNHIKYKMIDGAISGVFFVTGKGPSKASAHVPEASCLYCHNDPKKLDEKGPKKFAGGDFEHSTHLGNLDYGINLECTACHGATTQEKHLEVTPEACVQCHHSIKETGQCSNCHKPRKEVTVAGVAFEHATAKKACRSCHSNIGSPQRPTDACIRCHGQKEALEAEKTAENMHKVHVSDRHIPHKVECFDCHGVMLPLKKKAVDPAFVHKYHLTKASQSCTDCHSGKNVPACSDCH
;
A
#
# COMPACT_ATOMS: atom_id res chain seq x y z
N MET A 1 -28.51 19.07 53.34
CA MET A 1 -28.68 17.63 53.65
C MET A 1 -30.01 17.20 53.06
N GLY A 2 -29.99 16.18 52.20
CA GLY A 2 -31.15 15.65 51.49
C GLY A 2 -30.69 14.73 50.37
N LEU A 3 -30.21 13.54 50.73
CA LEU A 3 -29.86 12.47 49.81
C LEU A 3 -31.12 11.99 49.08
N PRO A 4 -31.12 11.85 47.75
CA PRO A 4 -32.16 11.10 47.06
C PRO A 4 -32.04 9.62 47.41
N THR A 5 -33.20 9.03 47.67
CA THR A 5 -33.44 7.66 48.12
C THR A 5 -33.01 6.62 47.07
N PHE A 6 -32.06 5.76 47.46
CA PHE A 6 -31.46 4.64 46.70
C PHE A 6 -32.40 3.42 46.48
N LEU A 7 -33.72 3.55 46.62
CA LEU A 7 -34.62 2.38 46.74
C LEU A 7 -35.35 1.97 45.45
N GLU A 8 -35.27 2.75 44.36
CA GLU A 8 -35.96 2.41 43.09
C GLU A 8 -35.13 1.48 42.18
N GLY A 9 -33.80 1.39 42.38
CA GLY A 9 -32.90 0.57 41.55
C GLY A 9 -32.85 -0.93 41.92
N GLU A 10 -33.17 -1.31 43.16
CA GLU A 10 -33.10 -2.72 43.59
C GLU A 10 -34.29 -3.56 43.10
N ILE A 11 -35.45 -2.93 42.90
CA ILE A 11 -36.68 -3.63 42.47
C ILE A 11 -36.58 -4.04 40.99
N GLU A 12 -36.02 -3.18 40.14
CA GLU A 12 -35.73 -3.46 38.72
C GLU A 12 -34.70 -4.59 38.58
N PHE A 13 -33.62 -4.56 39.38
CA PHE A 13 -32.57 -5.59 39.35
C PHE A 13 -33.12 -6.97 39.75
N MET A 14 -33.90 -7.05 40.84
CA MET A 14 -34.56 -8.30 41.25
C MET A 14 -35.59 -8.82 40.24
N SER A 15 -36.24 -7.94 39.47
CA SER A 15 -37.19 -8.33 38.43
C SER A 15 -36.52 -9.04 37.25
N VAL A 16 -35.32 -8.59 36.84
CA VAL A 16 -34.51 -9.21 35.79
C VAL A 16 -33.99 -10.57 36.24
N PHE A 17 -33.54 -10.71 37.50
CA PHE A 17 -33.12 -12.00 38.05
C PHE A 17 -34.29 -12.99 38.20
N LYS A 18 -35.50 -12.53 38.55
CA LYS A 18 -36.71 -13.37 38.54
C LYS A 18 -37.14 -13.75 37.11
N ALA A 19 -37.02 -12.85 36.14
CA ALA A 19 -37.31 -13.13 34.74
C ALA A 19 -36.31 -14.14 34.13
N LEU A 20 -35.03 -14.03 34.46
CA LEU A 20 -34.00 -15.00 34.08
C LEU A 20 -34.20 -16.35 34.78
N GLY A 21 -34.54 -16.35 36.06
CA GLY A 21 -34.81 -17.57 36.83
C GLY A 21 -36.06 -18.33 36.38
N SER A 22 -37.13 -17.62 36.05
CA SER A 22 -38.36 -18.22 35.48
C SER A 22 -38.14 -18.72 34.06
N SER A 23 -37.41 -17.99 33.23
CA SER A 23 -36.97 -18.45 31.90
C SER A 23 -36.10 -19.71 31.97
N TRP A 24 -35.25 -19.83 33.00
CA TRP A 24 -34.41 -21.01 33.24
C TRP A 24 -35.21 -22.24 33.72
N GLY A 25 -36.25 -22.02 34.53
CA GLY A 25 -37.19 -23.07 34.95
C GLY A 25 -38.00 -23.63 33.78
N GLU A 26 -38.52 -22.73 32.94
CA GLU A 26 -39.29 -23.09 31.74
C GLU A 26 -38.42 -23.81 30.70
N PHE A 27 -37.18 -23.35 30.53
CA PHE A 27 -36.17 -23.99 29.68
C PHE A 27 -35.85 -25.43 30.11
N LYS A 28 -35.68 -25.69 31.42
CA LYS A 28 -35.47 -27.05 31.94
C LYS A 28 -36.69 -27.94 31.73
N ARG A 29 -37.89 -27.37 31.88
CA ARG A 29 -39.17 -28.09 31.70
C ARG A 29 -39.35 -28.54 30.24
N VAL A 30 -39.16 -27.62 29.28
CA VAL A 30 -39.25 -27.92 27.83
C VAL A 30 -38.12 -28.87 27.37
N ALA A 31 -36.91 -28.73 27.90
CA ALA A 31 -35.80 -29.63 27.62
C ALA A 31 -36.02 -31.05 28.20
N GLY A 32 -36.78 -31.17 29.29
CA GLY A 32 -37.13 -32.44 29.95
C GLY A 32 -38.30 -33.17 29.31
N GLU A 33 -39.34 -32.46 28.85
CA GLU A 33 -40.56 -33.04 28.29
C GLU A 33 -40.38 -33.59 26.86
N ASN A 34 -39.57 -32.96 26.01
CA ASN A 34 -39.27 -33.43 24.66
C ASN A 34 -37.78 -33.26 24.31
N LYS A 35 -36.94 -34.07 24.96
CA LYS A 35 -35.48 -34.06 24.79
C LYS A 35 -35.06 -34.16 23.31
N LYS A 36 -35.79 -34.90 22.48
CA LYS A 36 -35.52 -35.01 21.03
C LYS A 36 -35.88 -33.72 20.27
N GLY A 37 -37.03 -33.11 20.55
CA GLY A 37 -37.46 -31.83 19.97
C GLY A 37 -36.57 -30.64 20.37
N PHE A 38 -36.11 -30.63 21.61
CA PHE A 38 -35.17 -29.63 22.11
C PHE A 38 -33.78 -29.77 21.48
N LEU A 39 -33.22 -30.99 21.43
CA LEU A 39 -31.93 -31.26 20.78
C LEU A 39 -31.98 -30.98 19.26
N THR A 40 -33.08 -31.28 18.59
CA THR A 40 -33.25 -30.96 17.17
C THR A 40 -33.34 -29.45 16.94
N SER A 41 -34.05 -28.72 17.80
CA SER A 41 -34.11 -27.25 17.72
C SER A 41 -32.74 -26.61 17.93
N LEU A 42 -31.96 -27.08 18.92
CA LEU A 42 -30.58 -26.63 19.13
C LEU A 42 -29.68 -26.95 17.94
N ALA A 43 -29.82 -28.15 17.36
CA ALA A 43 -29.06 -28.52 16.16
C ALA A 43 -29.40 -27.62 14.98
N ILE A 44 -30.67 -27.29 14.76
CA ILE A 44 -31.10 -26.36 13.72
C ILE A 44 -30.51 -24.97 13.96
N ILE A 45 -30.60 -24.45 15.18
CA ILE A 45 -30.01 -23.15 15.54
C ILE A 45 -28.50 -23.15 15.29
N ALA A 46 -27.80 -24.20 15.70
CA ALA A 46 -26.35 -24.34 15.49
C ALA A 46 -26.00 -24.36 13.99
N VAL A 47 -26.77 -25.07 13.17
CA VAL A 47 -26.58 -25.10 11.71
C VAL A 47 -26.85 -23.73 11.09
N VAL A 48 -27.92 -23.05 11.48
CA VAL A 48 -28.24 -21.69 10.99
C VAL A 48 -27.12 -20.71 11.37
N LEU A 49 -26.65 -20.75 12.62
CA LEU A 49 -25.52 -19.92 13.06
C LEU A 49 -24.25 -20.23 12.27
N LEU A 50 -23.95 -21.50 12.01
CA LEU A 50 -22.81 -21.90 11.18
C LEU A 50 -22.92 -21.34 9.75
N VAL A 51 -24.10 -21.41 9.14
CA VAL A 51 -24.35 -20.86 7.80
C VAL A 51 -24.17 -19.35 7.79
N ILE A 52 -24.67 -18.63 8.80
CA ILE A 52 -24.52 -17.18 8.92
C ILE A 52 -23.04 -16.80 9.11
N VAL A 53 -22.34 -17.46 10.02
CA VAL A 53 -20.91 -17.20 10.28
C VAL A 53 -20.08 -17.49 9.04
N PHE A 54 -20.32 -18.62 8.37
CA PHE A 54 -19.61 -18.99 7.16
C PHE A 54 -19.93 -18.03 6.00
N GLY A 55 -21.19 -17.68 5.81
CA GLY A 55 -21.61 -16.71 4.79
C GLY A 55 -21.00 -15.33 5.02
N GLY A 56 -21.04 -14.84 6.26
CA GLY A 56 -20.38 -13.61 6.67
C GLY A 56 -18.88 -13.67 6.44
N TRP A 57 -18.23 -14.79 6.77
CA TRP A 57 -16.81 -15.01 6.50
C TRP A 57 -16.47 -14.94 5.00
N GLN A 58 -17.27 -15.58 4.14
CA GLN A 58 -17.05 -15.52 2.69
C GLN A 58 -17.25 -14.09 2.15
N TYR A 59 -18.29 -13.40 2.59
CA TYR A 59 -18.56 -12.02 2.19
C TYR A 59 -17.41 -11.09 2.59
N MET A 60 -16.98 -11.12 3.86
CA MET A 60 -15.89 -10.27 4.36
C MET A 60 -14.53 -10.57 3.69
N ASN A 61 -14.36 -11.71 3.03
CA ASN A 61 -13.16 -12.06 2.27
C ASN A 61 -13.32 -11.83 0.76
N SER A 62 -14.47 -11.35 0.31
CA SER A 62 -14.68 -10.97 -1.08
C SER A 62 -14.09 -9.59 -1.38
N SER A 63 -13.63 -9.37 -2.62
CA SER A 63 -13.18 -8.05 -3.05
C SER A 63 -14.30 -7.01 -2.98
N SER A 64 -15.56 -7.42 -3.17
CA SER A 64 -16.73 -6.52 -3.10
C SER A 64 -16.95 -5.94 -1.71
N PHE A 65 -16.63 -6.68 -0.64
CA PHE A 65 -16.66 -6.15 0.71
C PHE A 65 -15.65 -5.00 0.87
N CYS A 66 -14.43 -5.16 0.36
CA CYS A 66 -13.44 -4.08 0.38
C CYS A 66 -13.94 -2.85 -0.38
N GLY A 67 -14.57 -3.05 -1.55
CA GLY A 67 -15.19 -1.97 -2.33
C GLY A 67 -16.45 -1.35 -1.72
N SER A 68 -16.95 -1.85 -0.59
CA SER A 68 -18.07 -1.20 0.13
C SER A 68 -17.63 -0.03 1.03
N CYS A 69 -16.31 0.11 1.24
CA CYS A 69 -15.72 1.19 2.02
C CYS A 69 -15.26 2.31 1.08
N HIS A 70 -15.72 3.55 1.30
CA HIS A 70 -15.37 4.70 0.44
C HIS A 70 -13.86 4.97 0.32
N ASN A 71 -13.07 4.62 1.37
CA ASN A 71 -11.61 4.81 1.36
C ASN A 71 -10.90 3.82 0.43
N MET A 72 -11.61 2.77 -0.01
CA MET A 72 -11.09 1.72 -0.87
C MET A 72 -11.50 1.88 -2.33
N ASP A 73 -12.45 2.76 -2.65
CA ASP A 73 -12.97 3.00 -3.99
C ASP A 73 -11.89 3.09 -5.08
N PRO A 74 -10.84 3.95 -4.96
CA PRO A 74 -9.82 4.04 -6.00
C PRO A 74 -9.04 2.73 -6.15
N TYR A 75 -8.77 2.02 -5.06
CA TYR A 75 -8.04 0.76 -5.07
C TYR A 75 -8.86 -0.38 -5.68
N TYR A 76 -10.16 -0.46 -5.35
CA TYR A 76 -11.08 -1.45 -5.89
C TYR A 76 -11.25 -1.26 -7.41
N LYS A 77 -11.43 0.00 -7.86
CA LYS A 77 -11.49 0.31 -9.29
C LYS A 77 -10.20 -0.12 -10.01
N ASN A 78 -9.05 0.28 -9.50
CA ASN A 78 -7.76 -0.06 -10.12
C ASN A 78 -7.51 -1.58 -10.13
N TRP A 79 -7.92 -2.30 -9.10
CA TRP A 79 -7.87 -3.76 -9.05
C TRP A 79 -8.77 -4.39 -10.12
N SER A 80 -10.00 -3.88 -10.29
CA SER A 80 -10.96 -4.39 -11.28
C SER A 80 -10.48 -4.25 -12.74
N GLU A 81 -9.61 -3.25 -12.99
CA GLU A 81 -8.98 -3.00 -14.29
C GLU A 81 -7.63 -3.73 -14.46
N SER A 82 -7.12 -4.35 -13.38
CA SER A 82 -5.82 -5.03 -13.37
C SER A 82 -5.88 -6.46 -13.93
N SER A 83 -4.70 -7.03 -14.20
CA SER A 83 -4.55 -8.46 -14.54
C SER A 83 -4.96 -9.40 -13.40
N HIS A 84 -5.08 -8.90 -12.17
CA HIS A 84 -5.40 -9.68 -10.97
C HIS A 84 -6.86 -9.52 -10.51
N LYS A 85 -7.75 -8.97 -11.36
CA LYS A 85 -9.18 -8.77 -11.04
C LYS A 85 -9.98 -10.02 -10.66
N SER A 86 -9.44 -11.21 -10.87
CA SER A 86 -10.04 -12.49 -10.47
C SER A 86 -9.51 -13.04 -9.14
N VAL A 87 -8.49 -12.40 -8.55
CA VAL A 87 -7.88 -12.77 -7.28
C VAL A 87 -8.49 -11.90 -6.17
N LYS A 88 -8.86 -12.49 -5.03
CA LYS A 88 -9.48 -11.72 -3.94
C LYS A 88 -8.45 -10.80 -3.31
N CYS A 89 -8.88 -9.63 -2.83
CA CYS A 89 -7.97 -8.68 -2.17
C CYS A 89 -7.19 -9.34 -1.01
N VAL A 90 -7.87 -10.18 -0.22
CA VAL A 90 -7.27 -10.85 0.94
C VAL A 90 -6.23 -11.90 0.56
N ASP A 91 -6.31 -12.50 -0.64
CA ASP A 91 -5.34 -13.52 -1.07
C ASP A 91 -3.95 -12.90 -1.29
N CYS A 92 -3.89 -11.58 -1.54
CA CYS A 92 -2.63 -10.84 -1.60
C CYS A 92 -2.32 -10.10 -0.29
N HIS A 93 -3.30 -9.38 0.27
CA HIS A 93 -3.10 -8.50 1.42
C HIS A 93 -3.01 -9.22 2.78
N LEU A 94 -3.38 -10.50 2.87
CA LEU A 94 -3.16 -11.33 4.04
C LEU A 94 -2.13 -12.42 3.73
N PRO A 95 -1.21 -12.75 4.67
CA PRO A 95 -0.29 -13.85 4.47
C PRO A 95 -1.05 -15.16 4.19
N PRO A 96 -0.55 -16.02 3.30
CA PRO A 96 -1.21 -17.28 2.96
C PRO A 96 -1.37 -18.18 4.20
N GLY A 97 -2.43 -18.98 4.19
CA GLY A 97 -2.79 -19.91 5.27
C GLY A 97 -4.00 -19.47 6.09
N THR A 98 -4.88 -20.43 6.38
CA THR A 98 -6.17 -20.18 7.05
C THR A 98 -6.02 -19.51 8.41
N TRP A 99 -5.03 -19.95 9.21
CA TRP A 99 -4.80 -19.37 10.53
C TRP A 99 -4.26 -17.94 10.46
N ASN A 100 -3.41 -17.64 9.48
CA ASN A 100 -2.94 -16.29 9.22
C ASN A 100 -4.10 -15.38 8.81
N HIS A 101 -4.96 -15.84 7.90
CA HIS A 101 -6.15 -15.08 7.50
C HIS A 101 -7.04 -14.74 8.70
N ILE A 102 -7.30 -15.70 9.60
CA ILE A 102 -8.07 -15.45 10.83
C ILE A 102 -7.35 -14.43 11.73
N LYS A 103 -6.07 -14.67 12.03
CA LYS A 103 -5.29 -13.82 12.93
C LYS A 103 -5.23 -12.37 12.47
N TYR A 104 -4.81 -12.13 11.23
CA TYR A 104 -4.62 -10.79 10.70
C TYR A 104 -5.95 -10.08 10.46
N LYS A 105 -7.01 -10.79 10.03
CA LYS A 105 -8.35 -10.21 9.90
C LYS A 105 -8.94 -9.75 11.24
N MET A 106 -8.67 -10.46 12.33
CA MET A 106 -9.07 -10.04 13.67
C MET A 106 -8.34 -8.76 14.10
N ILE A 107 -7.05 -8.64 13.78
CA ILE A 107 -6.25 -7.44 14.05
C ILE A 107 -6.78 -6.25 13.23
N ASP A 108 -6.94 -6.43 11.91
CA ASP A 108 -7.44 -5.40 11.01
C ASP A 108 -8.86 -4.97 11.38
N GLY A 109 -9.71 -5.91 11.79
CA GLY A 109 -11.06 -5.64 12.27
C GLY A 109 -11.07 -4.81 13.56
N ALA A 110 -10.18 -5.12 14.51
CA ALA A 110 -10.04 -4.34 15.74
C ALA A 110 -9.57 -2.90 15.45
N ILE A 111 -8.55 -2.75 14.59
CA ILE A 111 -8.03 -1.44 14.17
C ILE A 111 -9.11 -0.64 13.42
N SER A 112 -9.82 -1.28 12.50
CA SER A 112 -10.92 -0.65 11.75
C SER A 112 -12.05 -0.23 12.67
N GLY A 113 -12.37 -1.02 13.71
CA GLY A 113 -13.32 -0.66 14.75
C GLY A 113 -12.91 0.60 15.52
N VAL A 114 -11.63 0.72 15.87
CA VAL A 114 -11.09 1.95 16.49
C VAL A 114 -11.24 3.14 15.56
N PHE A 115 -10.89 3.01 14.27
CA PHE A 115 -11.04 4.09 13.30
C PHE A 115 -12.51 4.49 13.09
N PHE A 116 -13.42 3.52 13.10
CA PHE A 116 -14.85 3.77 12.99
C PHE A 116 -15.38 4.55 14.19
N VAL A 117 -14.98 4.18 15.42
CA VAL A 117 -15.41 4.85 16.65
C VAL A 117 -14.79 6.25 16.79
N THR A 118 -13.50 6.39 16.46
CA THR A 118 -12.76 7.65 16.66
C THR A 118 -12.89 8.63 15.50
N GLY A 119 -13.30 8.16 14.31
CA GLY A 119 -13.27 8.93 13.06
C GLY A 119 -11.86 9.28 12.57
N LYS A 120 -10.80 8.78 13.23
CA LYS A 120 -9.39 9.13 12.98
C LYS A 120 -8.67 7.98 12.27
N GLY A 121 -9.09 7.67 11.06
CA GLY A 121 -8.41 6.72 10.18
C GLY A 121 -7.25 7.38 9.39
N PRO A 122 -6.32 6.58 8.85
CA PRO A 122 -5.29 7.08 7.95
C PRO A 122 -5.94 7.65 6.68
N SER A 123 -5.43 8.79 6.20
CA SER A 123 -5.91 9.43 4.96
C SER A 123 -5.54 8.67 3.68
N LYS A 124 -4.67 7.65 3.81
CA LYS A 124 -4.27 6.74 2.74
C LYS A 124 -4.25 5.32 3.28
N ALA A 125 -4.92 4.40 2.58
CA ALA A 125 -4.75 2.99 2.85
C ALA A 125 -3.34 2.58 2.36
N SER A 126 -2.50 2.13 3.27
CA SER A 126 -1.26 1.43 2.96
C SER A 126 -1.36 0.04 3.55
N ALA A 127 -1.11 -0.98 2.73
CA ALA A 127 -1.12 -2.37 3.16
C ALA A 127 0.13 -3.02 2.61
N HIS A 128 0.98 -3.50 3.53
CA HIS A 128 2.11 -4.32 3.16
C HIS A 128 1.59 -5.64 2.58
N VAL A 129 2.02 -5.96 1.36
CA VAL A 129 1.72 -7.23 0.70
C VAL A 129 2.97 -8.09 0.81
N PRO A 130 2.92 -9.19 1.59
CA PRO A 130 4.08 -10.03 1.80
C PRO A 130 4.41 -10.81 0.54
N GLU A 131 5.70 -11.01 0.28
CA GLU A 131 6.20 -11.75 -0.89
C GLU A 131 5.62 -13.17 -0.97
N ALA A 132 5.36 -13.81 0.18
CA ALA A 132 4.74 -15.13 0.24
C ALA A 132 3.37 -15.21 -0.44
N SER A 133 2.60 -14.12 -0.46
CA SER A 133 1.31 -14.07 -1.14
C SER A 133 1.47 -14.15 -2.67
N CYS A 134 2.51 -13.53 -3.21
CA CYS A 134 2.85 -13.63 -4.63
C CYS A 134 3.31 -15.04 -4.97
N LEU A 135 4.24 -15.59 -4.17
CA LEU A 135 4.85 -16.91 -4.41
C LEU A 135 3.86 -18.08 -4.23
N TYR A 136 2.73 -17.86 -3.55
CA TYR A 136 1.68 -18.87 -3.46
C TYR A 136 1.14 -19.26 -4.85
N CYS A 137 0.98 -18.27 -5.76
CA CYS A 137 0.55 -18.49 -7.14
C CYS A 137 1.72 -18.46 -8.14
N HIS A 138 2.76 -17.65 -7.87
CA HIS A 138 3.97 -17.51 -8.68
C HIS A 138 5.14 -18.28 -8.05
N ASN A 139 4.96 -19.58 -7.90
CA ASN A 139 5.80 -20.48 -7.11
C ASN A 139 7.25 -20.70 -7.59
N ASP A 140 7.63 -20.17 -8.76
CA ASP A 140 9.01 -20.27 -9.24
C ASP A 140 9.45 -18.96 -9.91
N PRO A 141 10.17 -18.10 -9.18
CA PRO A 141 10.71 -16.87 -9.73
C PRO A 141 11.70 -17.10 -10.88
N LYS A 142 12.35 -18.27 -10.94
CA LYS A 142 13.27 -18.60 -12.05
C LYS A 142 12.52 -18.92 -13.34
N LYS A 143 11.25 -19.34 -13.26
CA LYS A 143 10.38 -19.50 -14.42
C LYS A 143 9.87 -18.19 -15.00
N LEU A 144 10.03 -17.08 -14.28
CA LEU A 144 9.65 -15.77 -14.80
C LEU A 144 10.44 -15.44 -16.07
N ASP A 145 11.70 -15.85 -16.16
CA ASP A 145 12.55 -15.61 -17.34
C ASP A 145 12.74 -16.85 -18.23
N GLU A 146 12.15 -18.00 -17.91
CA GLU A 146 12.32 -19.25 -18.66
C GLU A 146 11.85 -19.14 -20.13
N LYS A 147 10.86 -18.27 -20.39
CA LYS A 147 10.38 -17.96 -21.75
C LYS A 147 11.15 -16.81 -22.42
N GLY A 148 12.32 -16.46 -21.88
CA GLY A 148 13.11 -15.30 -22.28
C GLY A 148 12.71 -14.00 -21.56
N PRO A 149 13.48 -12.91 -21.79
CA PRO A 149 13.27 -11.62 -21.16
C PRO A 149 11.86 -11.08 -21.44
N LYS A 150 11.28 -10.41 -20.45
CA LYS A 150 10.00 -9.72 -20.58
C LYS A 150 10.19 -8.39 -21.28
N LYS A 151 9.22 -8.03 -22.13
CA LYS A 151 9.20 -6.70 -22.74
C LYS A 151 8.69 -5.69 -21.72
N PHE A 152 9.51 -4.70 -21.39
CA PHE A 152 9.13 -3.58 -20.54
C PHE A 152 9.57 -2.27 -21.21
N ALA A 153 8.66 -1.30 -21.31
CA ALA A 153 8.91 0.01 -21.94
C ALA A 153 9.59 -0.05 -23.34
N GLY A 154 9.49 -1.19 -24.05
CA GLY A 154 10.13 -1.45 -25.34
C GLY A 154 11.52 -2.11 -25.27
N GLY A 155 12.15 -2.18 -24.09
CA GLY A 155 13.36 -2.94 -23.81
C GLY A 155 13.09 -4.36 -23.31
N ASP A 156 14.17 -5.10 -23.07
CA ASP A 156 14.17 -6.44 -22.50
C ASP A 156 14.50 -6.38 -21.01
N PHE A 157 13.75 -7.13 -20.19
CA PHE A 157 13.87 -7.17 -18.73
C PHE A 157 13.93 -8.61 -18.23
N GLU A 158 14.89 -8.91 -17.36
CA GLU A 158 15.08 -10.22 -16.75
C GLU A 158 14.96 -10.10 -15.22
N HIS A 159 14.05 -10.86 -14.61
CA HIS A 159 13.82 -10.86 -13.17
C HIS A 159 15.00 -11.45 -12.40
N SER A 160 15.64 -12.49 -12.92
CA SER A 160 16.75 -13.23 -12.32
C SER A 160 17.97 -12.37 -11.99
N THR A 161 18.16 -11.25 -12.69
CA THR A 161 19.22 -10.27 -12.40
C THR A 161 18.86 -9.30 -11.28
N HIS A 162 17.59 -9.26 -10.87
CA HIS A 162 17.05 -8.32 -9.88
C HIS A 162 16.47 -9.02 -8.63
N LEU A 163 16.39 -10.35 -8.63
CA LEU A 163 15.89 -11.13 -7.50
C LEU A 163 17.04 -11.63 -6.63
N GLY A 164 16.94 -11.44 -5.32
CA GLY A 164 17.95 -11.86 -4.33
C GLY A 164 18.70 -10.70 -3.68
N ASN A 165 19.91 -10.96 -3.19
CA ASN A 165 20.74 -9.95 -2.55
C ASN A 165 21.44 -9.11 -3.61
N LEU A 166 21.02 -7.86 -3.75
CA LEU A 166 21.63 -6.86 -4.60
C LEU A 166 22.65 -6.03 -3.80
N ASP A 167 23.38 -5.18 -4.51
CA ASP A 167 24.29 -4.21 -3.92
C ASP A 167 23.58 -3.31 -2.88
N TYR A 168 24.35 -2.79 -1.92
CA TYR A 168 23.84 -1.93 -0.84
C TYR A 168 22.78 -2.58 0.05
N GLY A 169 22.84 -3.90 0.25
CA GLY A 169 21.97 -4.62 1.21
C GLY A 169 20.49 -4.67 0.80
N ILE A 170 20.19 -4.40 -0.47
CA ILE A 170 18.83 -4.42 -1.01
C ILE A 170 18.43 -5.87 -1.32
N ASN A 171 17.28 -6.29 -0.82
CA ASN A 171 16.63 -7.53 -1.22
C ASN A 171 15.23 -7.18 -1.74
N LEU A 172 15.04 -7.30 -3.07
CA LEU A 172 13.81 -6.87 -3.70
C LEU A 172 12.71 -7.91 -3.54
N GLU A 173 11.59 -7.50 -2.98
CA GLU A 173 10.32 -8.22 -3.05
C GLU A 173 9.57 -7.87 -4.35
N CYS A 174 8.60 -8.71 -4.75
CA CYS A 174 7.82 -8.49 -5.98
C CYS A 174 7.18 -7.09 -6.02
N THR A 175 6.72 -6.59 -4.88
CA THR A 175 6.04 -5.28 -4.75
C THR A 175 6.98 -4.09 -4.85
N ALA A 176 8.30 -4.28 -4.85
CA ALA A 176 9.25 -3.21 -5.10
C ALA A 176 9.13 -2.68 -6.55
N CYS A 177 8.85 -3.58 -7.51
CA CYS A 177 8.60 -3.20 -8.90
C CYS A 177 7.09 -3.22 -9.23
N HIS A 178 6.37 -4.26 -8.79
CA HIS A 178 4.92 -4.41 -8.98
C HIS A 178 4.15 -3.71 -7.85
N GLY A 179 4.41 -2.42 -7.67
CA GLY A 179 3.80 -1.60 -6.61
C GLY A 179 2.61 -0.77 -7.11
N ALA A 180 2.08 0.06 -6.21
CA ALA A 180 1.05 1.07 -6.53
C ALA A 180 1.66 2.48 -6.51
N THR A 181 2.77 2.69 -7.24
CA THR A 181 3.60 3.91 -7.17
C THR A 181 2.82 5.20 -7.51
N THR A 182 1.79 5.09 -8.35
CA THR A 182 1.03 6.26 -8.85
C THR A 182 -0.37 6.41 -8.25
N GLN A 183 -0.84 5.45 -7.43
CA GLN A 183 -2.24 5.33 -6.97
C GLN A 183 -3.30 5.27 -8.10
N GLU A 184 -2.89 5.25 -9.37
CA GLU A 184 -3.78 5.23 -10.53
C GLU A 184 -4.03 3.82 -11.05
N LYS A 185 -3.12 2.88 -10.78
CA LYS A 185 -3.22 1.49 -11.22
C LYS A 185 -2.72 0.53 -10.15
N HIS A 186 -3.30 -0.66 -10.13
CA HIS A 186 -3.01 -1.68 -9.14
C HIS A 186 -1.97 -2.67 -9.69
N LEU A 187 -0.83 -2.81 -8.98
CA LEU A 187 0.29 -3.69 -9.32
C LEU A 187 0.89 -3.42 -10.72
N GLU A 188 1.05 -2.14 -11.08
CA GLU A 188 1.67 -1.74 -12.35
C GLU A 188 3.15 -1.41 -12.12
N VAL A 189 4.00 -1.92 -13.01
CA VAL A 189 5.40 -1.51 -13.08
C VAL A 189 5.51 -0.27 -13.94
N THR A 190 6.14 0.77 -13.40
CA THR A 190 6.36 2.05 -14.09
C THR A 190 7.87 2.30 -14.24
N PRO A 191 8.34 2.99 -15.31
CA PRO A 191 9.77 3.26 -15.49
C PRO A 191 10.41 3.97 -14.29
N GLU A 192 9.60 4.71 -13.54
CA GLU A 192 9.95 5.40 -12.29
C GLU A 192 10.46 4.43 -11.22
N ALA A 193 9.96 3.18 -11.18
CA ALA A 193 10.46 2.16 -10.24
C ALA A 193 11.92 1.79 -10.52
N CYS A 194 12.34 1.77 -11.79
CA CYS A 194 13.70 1.39 -12.18
C CYS A 194 14.72 2.49 -11.82
N VAL A 195 14.38 3.76 -12.08
CA VAL A 195 15.27 4.90 -11.83
C VAL A 195 15.41 5.23 -10.34
N GLN A 196 14.58 4.67 -9.45
CA GLN A 196 14.76 4.76 -8.00
C GLN A 196 16.04 4.06 -7.51
N CYS A 197 16.53 3.06 -8.24
CA CYS A 197 17.81 2.40 -7.95
C CYS A 197 18.86 2.76 -9.01
N HIS A 198 18.47 2.81 -10.28
CA HIS A 198 19.34 3.21 -11.39
C HIS A 198 19.30 4.72 -11.65
N HIS A 199 19.42 5.56 -10.63
CA HIS A 199 19.47 7.02 -10.78
C HIS A 199 20.87 7.54 -11.14
N SER A 200 21.92 6.82 -10.73
CA SER A 200 23.32 7.16 -10.98
C SER A 200 23.88 6.41 -12.19
N ILE A 201 23.15 6.40 -13.32
CA ILE A 201 23.61 5.79 -14.58
C ILE A 201 24.77 6.65 -15.13
N LYS A 202 25.96 6.58 -14.51
CA LYS A 202 27.08 7.44 -14.90
C LYS A 202 27.68 6.99 -16.22
N GLU A 203 27.93 5.70 -16.44
CA GLU A 203 28.35 5.17 -17.75
C GLU A 203 28.05 3.67 -17.89
N THR A 204 26.76 3.31 -17.86
CA THR A 204 26.31 2.08 -18.51
C THR A 204 25.32 2.49 -19.60
N GLY A 205 25.83 2.64 -20.82
CA GLY A 205 24.97 2.74 -21.99
C GLY A 205 24.05 1.51 -22.01
N GLN A 206 22.74 1.62 -22.24
CA GLN A 206 22.01 2.65 -22.94
C GLN A 206 20.65 2.77 -22.25
N CYS A 207 20.11 3.98 -22.04
CA CYS A 207 18.71 4.15 -21.63
C CYS A 207 17.76 3.33 -22.55
N SER A 208 18.16 3.19 -23.82
CA SER A 208 17.50 2.36 -24.84
C SER A 208 17.50 0.85 -24.60
N ASN A 209 18.37 0.32 -23.73
CA ASN A 209 18.37 -1.11 -23.38
C ASN A 209 17.10 -1.47 -22.60
N CYS A 210 16.62 -0.53 -21.77
CA CYS A 210 15.48 -0.74 -20.90
C CYS A 210 14.20 -0.09 -21.44
N HIS A 211 14.27 1.03 -22.18
CA HIS A 211 13.09 1.61 -22.82
C HIS A 211 13.36 2.15 -24.22
N LYS A 212 12.51 1.82 -25.19
CA LYS A 212 12.66 2.32 -26.56
C LYS A 212 12.17 3.77 -26.66
N PRO A 213 12.99 4.69 -27.21
CA PRO A 213 12.55 6.04 -27.50
C PRO A 213 11.32 6.04 -28.41
N ARG A 214 10.37 6.93 -28.15
CA ARG A 214 9.23 7.15 -29.04
C ARG A 214 9.71 7.92 -30.26
N LYS A 215 9.14 7.63 -31.43
CA LYS A 215 9.52 8.30 -32.69
C LYS A 215 9.38 9.83 -32.57
N GLU A 216 8.22 10.29 -32.10
CA GLU A 216 7.91 11.69 -31.89
C GLU A 216 7.28 11.90 -30.50
N VAL A 217 7.63 13.00 -29.83
CA VAL A 217 7.00 13.46 -28.59
C VAL A 217 6.74 14.96 -28.66
N THR A 218 5.65 15.41 -28.06
CA THR A 218 5.40 16.85 -27.89
C THR A 218 5.85 17.26 -26.50
N VAL A 219 6.79 18.21 -26.41
CA VAL A 219 7.26 18.80 -25.16
C VAL A 219 7.01 20.31 -25.24
N ALA A 220 6.30 20.87 -24.26
CA ALA A 220 5.92 22.29 -24.22
C ALA A 220 5.27 22.81 -25.53
N GLY A 221 4.46 21.97 -26.20
CA GLY A 221 3.77 22.32 -27.45
C GLY A 221 4.62 22.21 -28.72
N VAL A 222 5.90 21.84 -28.61
CA VAL A 222 6.81 21.62 -29.75
C VAL A 222 6.96 20.13 -30.01
N ALA A 223 6.78 19.72 -31.27
CA ALA A 223 7.03 18.35 -31.70
C ALA A 223 8.54 18.10 -31.80
N PHE A 224 8.99 17.01 -31.19
CA PHE A 224 10.39 16.61 -31.13
C PHE A 224 10.54 15.17 -31.61
N GLU A 225 11.36 14.97 -32.63
CA GLU A 225 11.72 13.64 -33.13
C GLU A 225 13.00 13.14 -32.45
N HIS A 226 12.93 12.01 -31.73
CA HIS A 226 14.10 11.43 -31.07
C HIS A 226 15.17 10.96 -32.07
N ALA A 227 14.79 10.64 -33.31
CA ALA A 227 15.71 10.19 -34.36
C ALA A 227 16.68 11.30 -34.82
N THR A 228 16.27 12.57 -34.73
CA THR A 228 17.08 13.72 -35.14
C THR A 228 17.83 14.37 -33.97
N ALA A 229 17.50 13.98 -32.74
CA ALA A 229 18.08 14.44 -31.50
C ALA A 229 19.51 13.91 -31.30
N LYS A 230 20.52 14.62 -31.83
CA LYS A 230 21.95 14.35 -31.55
C LYS A 230 22.38 14.82 -30.15
N LYS A 231 21.50 14.80 -29.15
CA LYS A 231 21.77 15.27 -27.78
C LYS A 231 21.72 14.10 -26.79
N ALA A 232 22.48 14.20 -25.71
CA ALA A 232 22.41 13.21 -24.62
C ALA A 232 21.00 13.18 -24.01
N CYS A 233 20.50 12.00 -23.64
CA CYS A 233 19.14 11.83 -23.08
C CYS A 233 18.88 12.78 -21.90
N ARG A 234 19.86 12.98 -21.02
CA ARG A 234 19.79 13.87 -19.85
C ARG A 234 19.60 15.35 -20.19
N SER A 235 19.91 15.77 -21.41
CA SER A 235 19.70 17.16 -21.83
C SER A 235 18.21 17.54 -21.90
N CYS A 236 17.32 16.56 -22.06
CA CYS A 236 15.87 16.73 -21.98
C CYS A 236 15.26 15.98 -20.79
N HIS A 237 15.91 14.91 -20.32
CA HIS A 237 15.53 14.15 -19.13
C HIS A 237 16.39 14.52 -17.91
N SER A 238 16.36 15.79 -17.52
CA SER A 238 17.20 16.38 -16.46
C SER A 238 16.89 15.84 -15.06
N ASN A 239 15.68 15.35 -14.83
CA ASN A 239 15.23 14.83 -13.53
C ASN A 239 15.59 13.35 -13.28
N ILE A 240 16.36 12.70 -14.17
CA ILE A 240 16.93 11.36 -13.93
C ILE A 240 18.24 11.49 -13.13
N GLY A 241 18.15 12.17 -11.99
CA GLY A 241 19.21 12.30 -10.99
C GLY A 241 18.85 11.55 -9.71
N SER A 242 19.80 11.43 -8.77
CA SER A 242 19.50 10.83 -7.47
C SER A 242 18.28 11.52 -6.85
N PRO A 243 17.23 10.77 -6.48
CA PRO A 243 16.13 11.33 -5.73
C PRO A 243 16.68 12.05 -4.47
N GLN A 244 16.20 13.26 -4.19
CA GLN A 244 16.67 14.01 -3.02
C GLN A 244 16.12 13.36 -1.75
N ARG A 245 17.01 13.02 -0.81
CA ARG A 245 16.59 12.58 0.52
C ARG A 245 16.11 13.78 1.33
N PRO A 246 14.82 13.85 1.74
CA PRO A 246 14.34 14.94 2.57
C PRO A 246 15.15 15.00 3.87
N THR A 247 15.58 16.19 4.27
CA THR A 247 16.43 16.41 5.45
C THR A 247 15.76 16.00 6.77
N ASP A 248 14.44 15.89 6.79
CA ASP A 248 13.59 15.52 7.93
C ASP A 248 12.98 14.11 7.81
N ALA A 249 13.35 13.31 6.79
CA ALA A 249 12.71 12.02 6.53
C ALA A 249 12.76 11.07 7.75
N CYS A 250 13.87 11.08 8.50
CA CYS A 250 14.08 10.20 9.64
C CYS A 250 13.12 10.51 10.80
N ILE A 251 12.88 11.79 11.08
CA ILE A 251 12.08 12.23 12.25
C ILE A 251 10.58 12.11 12.03
N ARG A 252 10.14 11.75 10.81
CA ARG A 252 8.74 11.43 10.52
C ARG A 252 8.28 10.12 11.19
N CYS A 253 9.23 9.24 11.49
CA CYS A 253 8.95 7.93 12.08
C CYS A 253 9.77 7.67 13.36
N HIS A 254 10.98 8.21 13.46
CA HIS A 254 11.86 8.02 14.61
C HIS A 254 11.87 9.24 15.52
N GLY A 255 12.17 9.02 16.81
CA GLY A 255 12.48 10.11 17.73
C GLY A 255 13.75 10.84 17.31
N GLN A 256 13.87 12.11 17.70
CA GLN A 256 14.96 12.98 17.25
C GLN A 256 16.35 12.43 17.66
N LYS A 257 16.46 11.82 18.84
CA LYS A 257 17.71 11.26 19.35
C LYS A 257 18.13 10.04 18.53
N GLU A 258 17.22 9.11 18.33
CA GLU A 258 17.41 7.90 17.53
C GLU A 258 17.75 8.28 16.08
N ALA A 259 17.04 9.26 15.52
CA ALA A 259 17.28 9.77 14.17
C ALA A 259 18.66 10.45 14.02
N LEU A 260 19.29 10.93 15.10
CA LEU A 260 20.62 11.54 15.07
C LEU A 260 21.74 10.53 15.31
N GLU A 261 21.53 9.58 16.21
CA GLU A 261 22.56 8.63 16.69
C GLU A 261 22.64 7.34 15.85
N ALA A 262 21.62 7.01 15.06
CA ALA A 262 21.61 5.80 14.24
C ALA A 262 22.65 5.83 13.09
N GLU A 263 23.17 4.66 12.71
CA GLU A 263 24.04 4.50 11.53
C GLU A 263 23.26 4.68 10.23
N LYS A 264 23.63 5.70 9.43
CA LYS A 264 22.90 6.12 8.21
C LYS A 264 23.55 5.69 6.90
N THR A 265 24.34 4.61 6.92
CA THR A 265 24.89 4.03 5.70
C THR A 265 23.75 3.54 4.80
N ALA A 266 23.93 3.62 3.47
CA ALA A 266 22.90 3.17 2.53
C ALA A 266 22.57 1.69 2.73
N GLU A 267 23.60 0.87 2.99
CA GLU A 267 23.45 -0.56 3.27
C GLU A 267 22.60 -0.83 4.51
N ASN A 268 22.90 -0.19 5.64
CA ASN A 268 22.14 -0.39 6.86
C ASN A 268 20.69 0.13 6.71
N MET A 269 20.52 1.27 6.03
CA MET A 269 19.18 1.85 5.81
C MET A 269 18.30 0.95 4.95
N HIS A 270 18.80 0.43 3.82
CA HIS A 270 18.03 -0.50 3.01
C HIS A 270 17.79 -1.83 3.73
N LYS A 271 18.81 -2.38 4.39
CA LYS A 271 18.67 -3.63 5.14
C LYS A 271 17.56 -3.53 6.19
N VAL A 272 17.51 -2.44 6.94
CA VAL A 272 16.59 -2.23 8.07
C VAL A 272 15.28 -1.54 7.67
N HIS A 273 15.05 -1.08 6.45
CA HIS A 273 13.76 -0.43 6.12
C HIS A 273 13.11 -0.96 4.84
N VAL A 274 13.90 -1.62 3.98
CA VAL A 274 13.46 -2.14 2.69
C VAL A 274 13.53 -3.67 2.66
N SER A 275 14.60 -4.26 3.21
CA SER A 275 14.92 -5.69 3.06
C SER A 275 14.53 -6.56 4.25
N ASP A 276 14.32 -6.00 5.45
CA ASP A 276 13.96 -6.79 6.63
C ASP A 276 12.45 -7.12 6.64
N ARG A 277 12.16 -8.38 6.31
CA ARG A 277 10.81 -8.96 6.26
C ARG A 277 10.10 -9.02 7.61
N HIS A 278 10.78 -8.74 8.73
CA HIS A 278 10.17 -8.72 10.06
C HIS A 278 9.57 -7.36 10.42
N ILE A 279 9.76 -6.34 9.58
CA ILE A 279 9.27 -5.00 9.87
C ILE A 279 7.77 -4.94 9.55
N PRO A 280 6.93 -4.60 10.54
CA PRO A 280 5.47 -4.58 10.36
C PRO A 280 4.99 -3.51 9.37
N HIS A 281 5.86 -2.55 9.02
CA HIS A 281 5.60 -1.46 8.10
C HIS A 281 6.74 -1.34 7.10
N LYS A 282 6.54 -1.86 5.88
CA LYS A 282 7.45 -1.61 4.77
C LYS A 282 7.52 -0.10 4.51
N VAL A 283 8.72 0.47 4.55
CA VAL A 283 8.94 1.86 4.18
C VAL A 283 9.14 1.90 2.68
N GLU A 284 8.29 2.63 1.97
CA GLU A 284 8.44 2.77 0.53
C GLU A 284 9.63 3.67 0.21
N CYS A 285 10.35 3.37 -0.88
CA CYS A 285 11.59 4.09 -1.22
C CYS A 285 11.37 5.61 -1.26
N PHE A 286 10.23 6.07 -1.79
CA PHE A 286 9.89 7.48 -1.93
C PHE A 286 9.66 8.21 -0.60
N ASP A 287 9.40 7.49 0.50
CA ASP A 287 9.28 8.13 1.82
C ASP A 287 10.63 8.67 2.31
N CYS A 288 11.73 8.07 1.85
CA CYS A 288 13.10 8.48 2.15
C CYS A 288 13.80 9.18 0.97
N HIS A 289 13.47 8.83 -0.27
CA HIS A 289 14.14 9.29 -1.48
C HIS A 289 13.35 10.36 -2.24
N GLY A 290 12.10 10.65 -1.87
CA GLY A 290 11.25 11.54 -2.65
C GLY A 290 10.76 10.91 -3.96
N VAL A 291 9.87 11.62 -4.68
CA VAL A 291 9.21 11.11 -5.89
C VAL A 291 9.81 11.76 -7.13
N MET A 292 10.21 10.95 -8.12
CA MET A 292 10.39 11.44 -9.50
C MET A 292 9.02 11.51 -10.16
N LEU A 293 8.52 12.72 -10.42
CA LEU A 293 7.26 12.86 -11.16
C LEU A 293 7.51 12.59 -12.66
N PRO A 294 6.65 11.78 -13.32
CA PRO A 294 6.63 11.79 -14.77
C PRO A 294 6.21 13.19 -15.25
N LEU A 295 6.95 13.73 -16.22
CA LEU A 295 6.62 14.98 -16.94
C LEU A 295 5.27 14.92 -17.70
N LYS A 296 4.46 13.88 -17.49
CA LYS A 296 3.15 13.71 -18.07
C LYS A 296 2.06 14.07 -17.08
N LYS A 297 1.83 15.36 -16.91
CA LYS A 297 0.47 15.90 -16.80
C LYS A 297 0.50 17.34 -17.32
N LYS A 298 -0.42 17.61 -18.25
CA LYS A 298 -0.62 18.91 -18.92
C LYS A 298 -0.53 20.05 -17.90
N ALA A 299 0.20 21.10 -18.29
CA ALA A 299 0.28 22.44 -17.68
C ALA A 299 -0.52 22.56 -16.37
N VAL A 300 0.12 22.20 -15.27
CA VAL A 300 -0.49 22.35 -13.94
C VAL A 300 -0.31 23.82 -13.54
N ASP A 301 -1.39 24.42 -13.06
CA ASP A 301 -1.45 25.73 -12.43
C ASP A 301 -0.15 26.07 -11.67
N PRO A 302 0.53 27.20 -11.99
CA PRO A 302 1.75 27.63 -11.32
C PRO A 302 1.64 27.64 -9.79
N ALA A 303 0.45 27.87 -9.23
CA ALA A 303 0.23 27.83 -7.78
C ALA A 303 0.35 26.40 -7.21
N PHE A 304 -0.11 25.39 -7.94
CA PHE A 304 0.05 23.98 -7.55
C PHE A 304 1.52 23.56 -7.61
N VAL A 305 2.21 23.93 -8.69
CA VAL A 305 3.63 23.62 -8.87
C VAL A 305 4.46 24.27 -7.78
N HIS A 306 4.24 25.56 -7.51
CA HIS A 306 4.91 26.29 -6.43
C HIS A 306 4.63 25.65 -5.06
N LYS A 307 3.36 25.38 -4.72
CA LYS A 307 3.00 24.73 -3.46
C LYS A 307 3.63 23.35 -3.33
N TYR A 308 3.69 22.57 -4.41
CA TYR A 308 4.32 21.26 -4.42
C TYR A 308 5.84 21.34 -4.19
N HIS A 309 6.53 22.29 -4.82
CA HIS A 309 7.98 22.45 -4.65
C HIS A 309 8.35 22.84 -3.21
N LEU A 310 7.52 23.68 -2.57
CA LEU A 310 7.69 24.07 -1.16
C LEU A 310 7.29 22.95 -0.17
N THR A 311 6.24 22.19 -0.45
CA THR A 311 5.64 21.27 0.55
C THR A 311 5.98 19.79 0.33
N LYS A 312 6.44 19.41 -0.86
CA LYS A 312 6.70 18.01 -1.24
C LYS A 312 8.09 17.77 -1.81
N ALA A 313 8.66 18.73 -2.55
CA ALA A 313 10.03 18.65 -3.05
C ALA A 313 11.07 19.31 -2.13
N SER A 314 10.62 19.92 -1.02
CA SER A 314 11.45 20.53 0.02
C SER A 314 12.50 21.55 -0.48
N GLN A 315 12.20 22.28 -1.55
CA GLN A 315 13.09 23.33 -2.06
C GLN A 315 12.99 24.60 -1.21
N SER A 316 14.12 25.29 -1.02
CA SER A 316 14.17 26.56 -0.29
C SER A 316 13.75 27.73 -1.18
N CYS A 317 13.18 28.78 -0.58
CA CYS A 317 12.75 29.97 -1.33
C CYS A 317 13.90 30.60 -2.13
N THR A 318 15.14 30.49 -1.64
CA THR A 318 16.34 31.03 -2.28
C THR A 318 16.78 30.27 -3.52
N ASP A 319 16.34 29.02 -3.70
CA ASP A 319 16.71 28.21 -4.88
C ASP A 319 16.09 28.76 -6.17
N CYS A 320 15.00 29.54 -6.06
CA CYS A 320 14.33 30.19 -7.19
C CYS A 320 14.34 31.72 -7.13
N HIS A 321 14.47 32.32 -5.93
CA HIS A 321 14.40 33.79 -5.75
C HIS A 321 15.75 34.48 -5.46
N SER A 322 16.89 33.80 -5.65
CA SER A 322 18.22 34.38 -5.41
C SER A 322 18.79 35.18 -6.60
N GLY A 323 18.14 36.30 -6.95
CA GLY A 323 18.79 37.40 -7.67
C GLY A 323 19.17 37.21 -9.16
N LYS A 324 18.97 38.30 -9.91
CA LYS A 324 19.20 38.57 -11.35
C LYS A 324 18.65 37.61 -12.41
N ASN A 325 18.48 36.32 -12.16
CA ASN A 325 17.77 35.40 -13.07
C ASN A 325 16.93 34.41 -12.27
N VAL A 326 15.64 34.71 -12.15
CA VAL A 326 14.63 33.75 -11.66
C VAL A 326 14.40 32.73 -12.77
N PRO A 327 14.62 31.42 -12.55
CA PRO A 327 14.33 30.40 -13.55
C PRO A 327 12.85 30.45 -13.93
N ALA A 328 12.54 30.50 -15.23
CA ALA A 328 11.18 30.42 -15.72
C ALA A 328 10.66 28.98 -15.54
N CYS A 329 9.33 28.81 -15.46
CA CYS A 329 8.73 27.48 -15.37
C CYS A 329 9.17 26.58 -16.54
N SER A 330 9.40 27.16 -17.72
CA SER A 330 9.92 26.52 -18.93
C SER A 330 11.37 26.05 -18.84
N ASP A 331 12.13 26.53 -17.86
CA ASP A 331 13.52 26.11 -17.66
C ASP A 331 13.58 24.76 -16.92
N CYS A 332 12.46 24.34 -16.30
CA CYS A 332 12.36 23.14 -15.46
C CYS A 332 11.25 22.16 -15.90
N HIS A 333 10.25 22.60 -16.67
CA HIS A 333 9.06 21.85 -17.08
C HIS A 333 8.69 22.10 -18.55
#